data_AF-A0A414IPN3-F1
#
_entry.id   AF-A0A414IPN3-F1
#
_cell.length_a   1.000
_cell.length_b   1.000
_cell.length_c   1.000
_cell.angle_alpha   90.00
_cell.angle_beta   90.00
_cell.angle_gamma   90.00
#
_symmetry.space_group_name_H-M   'P 1'
#
loop_
_entity.id
_entity.type
_entity.pdbx_description
1 polymer ?
#
loop_
_entity_poly.entity_id
_entity_poly.type
_entity_poly.pdbx_seq_one_letter_code
_entity_poly.pdbx_strand_id
1 'polypeptide(L)'
;MQSISSYINPNTRGLTSNYKNTAIKDKETYNEAMSQHLLNPVEDLVQVLKTPIKLAKSSSLSRQNNSVNIAEGQRIRVNGGHVLTATAHGVEVSGGDNPYDTQSYVKAQRMADALASMLRNAGGTMTTVAHS
;
A
#
# COMPACT_ATOMS: atom_id res chain seq x y z
N MET A 1 39.62 1.00 5.74
CA MET A 1 39.06 1.85 4.67
C MET A 1 38.78 3.23 5.25
N GLN A 2 39.38 4.29 4.72
CA GLN A 2 38.99 5.65 5.10
C GLN A 2 37.63 5.94 4.45
N SER A 3 36.63 6.34 5.25
CA SER A 3 35.31 6.72 4.74
C SER A 3 35.44 8.00 3.91
N ILE A 4 35.17 7.91 2.61
CA ILE A 4 35.12 9.08 1.72
C ILE A 4 33.71 9.66 1.84
N SER A 5 33.58 10.82 2.46
CA SER A 5 32.32 11.56 2.47
C SER A 5 31.98 12.01 1.05
N SER A 6 30.76 11.72 0.60
CA SER A 6 30.24 12.16 -0.69
C SER A 6 29.12 13.18 -0.48
N TYR A 7 29.16 14.25 -1.25
CA TYR A 7 28.19 15.34 -1.25
C TYR A 7 27.58 15.48 -2.64
N ILE A 8 26.41 16.11 -2.73
CA ILE A 8 25.81 16.50 -4.02
C ILE A 8 26.27 17.92 -4.35
N ASN A 9 26.75 18.15 -5.57
CA ASN A 9 27.03 19.48 -6.08
C ASN A 9 25.72 20.12 -6.59
N PRO A 10 25.20 21.18 -5.96
CA PRO A 10 23.93 21.79 -6.37
C PRO A 10 24.00 22.46 -7.74
N ASN A 11 25.20 22.80 -8.23
CA ASN A 11 25.40 23.49 -9.51
C ASN A 11 25.46 22.53 -10.70
N THR A 12 25.83 21.27 -10.50
CA THR A 12 25.95 20.26 -11.57
C THR A 12 25.10 19.01 -11.35
N ARG A 13 24.49 18.86 -10.17
CA ARG A 13 23.71 17.70 -9.71
C ARG A 13 24.48 16.37 -9.63
N GLY A 14 25.81 16.41 -9.76
CA GLY A 14 26.70 15.25 -9.62
C GLY A 14 27.23 15.05 -8.20
N LEU A 15 27.74 13.85 -7.90
CA LEU A 15 28.42 13.55 -6.63
C LEU A 15 29.83 14.14 -6.60
N THR A 16 30.27 14.59 -5.43
CA THR A 16 31.61 15.16 -5.21
C THR A 16 32.10 14.85 -3.80
N SER A 17 33.39 14.58 -3.64
CA SER A 17 34.01 14.37 -2.33
C SER A 17 34.45 15.66 -1.64
N ASN A 18 34.44 16.80 -2.34
CA ASN A 18 34.89 18.09 -1.82
C ASN A 18 33.70 18.94 -1.36
N TYR A 19 33.63 19.21 -0.06
CA TYR A 19 32.56 20.01 0.53
C TYR A 19 32.46 21.43 -0.05
N LYS A 20 33.56 22.01 -0.57
CA LYS A 20 33.53 23.37 -1.15
C LYS A 20 32.66 23.43 -2.41
N ASN A 21 32.43 22.29 -3.06
CA ASN A 21 31.58 22.20 -4.24
C ASN A 21 30.08 22.19 -3.91
N THR A 22 29.69 22.22 -2.63
CA THR A 22 28.28 22.31 -2.22
C THR A 22 27.79 23.76 -2.11
N ALA A 23 28.67 24.74 -2.25
CA ALA A 23 28.28 26.14 -2.30
C ALA A 23 27.49 26.43 -3.58
N ILE A 24 26.30 27.00 -3.42
CA ILE A 24 25.47 27.47 -4.54
C ILE A 24 26.11 28.75 -5.08
N LYS A 25 26.52 28.73 -6.34
CA LYS A 25 27.19 29.88 -6.98
C LYS A 25 26.22 31.00 -7.34
N ASP A 26 25.04 30.61 -7.82
CA ASP A 26 23.96 31.51 -8.18
C ASP A 26 22.68 31.05 -7.49
N LYS A 27 22.26 31.83 -6.49
CA LYS A 27 21.11 31.50 -5.66
C LYS A 27 19.79 31.69 -6.39
N GLU A 28 19.71 32.65 -7.31
CA GLU A 28 18.50 32.93 -8.07
C GLU A 28 18.27 31.83 -9.10
N THR A 29 19.28 31.52 -9.92
CA THR A 29 19.21 30.42 -10.88
C THR A 29 18.94 29.07 -10.20
N TYR A 30 19.56 28.81 -9.04
CA TYR A 30 19.28 27.60 -8.27
C TYR A 30 17.84 27.54 -7.76
N ASN A 31 17.32 28.64 -7.21
CA ASN A 31 15.96 28.70 -6.70
C ASN A 31 14.92 28.59 -7.83
N GLU A 32 15.16 29.19 -8.99
CA GLU A 32 14.32 29.01 -10.18
C GLU A 32 14.31 27.56 -10.65
N ALA A 33 15.48 26.92 -10.76
CA ALA A 33 15.59 25.53 -11.15
C ALA A 33 14.92 24.56 -10.15
N MET A 34 15.00 24.86 -8.84
CA MET A 34 14.29 24.09 -7.82
C MET A 34 12.78 24.37 -7.86
N SER A 35 12.35 25.59 -8.16
CA SER A 35 10.94 25.96 -8.31
C SER A 35 10.27 25.24 -9.48
N GLN A 36 11.00 24.96 -10.56
CA GLN A 36 10.49 24.16 -11.68
C GLN A 36 10.33 22.66 -11.38
N HIS A 37 10.94 22.16 -10.30
CA HIS A 37 10.90 20.75 -9.91
C HIS A 37 10.25 20.52 -8.54
N LEU A 38 9.71 21.57 -7.93
CA LEU A 38 8.88 21.46 -6.76
C LEU A 38 7.57 20.76 -7.18
N LEU A 39 7.26 19.64 -6.53
CA LEU A 39 5.94 19.02 -6.63
C LEU A 39 4.91 20.08 -6.27
N ASN A 40 4.00 20.37 -7.18
CA ASN A 40 2.91 21.31 -6.94
C ASN A 40 1.85 20.58 -6.12
N PRO A 41 1.79 20.77 -4.80
CA PRO A 41 1.10 19.83 -3.93
C PRO A 41 -0.40 19.74 -4.26
N VAL A 42 -0.98 20.86 -4.69
CA VAL A 42 -2.40 20.93 -5.08
C VAL A 42 -2.65 20.19 -6.39
N GLU A 43 -1.83 20.42 -7.42
CA GLU A 43 -2.00 19.77 -8.73
C GLU A 43 -1.70 18.27 -8.65
N ASP A 44 -0.67 17.88 -7.90
CA ASP A 44 -0.31 16.47 -7.69
C ASP A 44 -1.37 15.72 -6.88
N LEU A 45 -1.94 16.34 -5.83
CA LEU A 45 -3.07 15.77 -5.09
C LEU A 45 -4.32 15.64 -5.97
N VAL A 46 -4.59 16.64 -6.82
CA VAL A 46 -5.68 16.59 -7.80
C VAL A 46 -5.44 15.49 -8.83
N GLN A 47 -4.20 15.28 -9.27
CA GLN A 47 -3.82 14.19 -10.18
C GLN A 47 -3.99 12.82 -9.52
N VAL A 48 -3.62 12.67 -8.25
CA VAL A 48 -3.86 11.46 -7.46
C VAL A 48 -5.36 11.18 -7.32
N LEU A 49 -6.17 12.20 -7.05
CA LEU A 49 -7.64 12.08 -6.96
C LEU A 49 -8.29 11.75 -8.31
N LYS A 50 -7.75 12.28 -9.40
CA LYS A 50 -8.25 12.02 -10.76
C LYS A 50 -7.86 10.65 -11.30
N THR A 51 -6.79 10.05 -10.77
CA THR A 51 -6.36 8.71 -11.16
C THR A 51 -7.19 7.69 -10.38
N PRO A 52 -8.22 7.06 -11.00
CA PRO A 52 -9.12 6.21 -10.24
C PRO A 52 -8.38 4.95 -9.78
N ILE A 53 -8.53 4.57 -8.52
CA ILE A 53 -8.07 3.25 -8.05
C ILE A 53 -8.97 2.22 -8.72
N LYS A 54 -8.41 1.48 -9.68
CA LYS A 54 -9.13 0.42 -10.37
C LYS A 54 -9.30 -0.76 -9.41
N LEU A 55 -10.53 -1.00 -8.98
CA LEU A 55 -10.90 -2.22 -8.27
C LEU A 55 -11.18 -3.35 -9.26
N ALA A 56 -11.01 -4.60 -8.83
CA ALA A 56 -11.41 -5.76 -9.61
C ALA A 56 -12.93 -5.75 -9.86
N LYS A 57 -13.40 -6.42 -10.92
CA LYS A 57 -14.83 -6.50 -11.26
C LYS A 57 -15.62 -7.01 -10.05
N SER A 58 -16.75 -6.36 -9.72
CA SER A 58 -17.60 -6.64 -8.56
C SER A 58 -17.01 -6.31 -7.18
N SER A 59 -15.84 -5.68 -7.11
CA SER A 59 -15.28 -5.14 -5.88
C SER A 59 -15.78 -3.73 -5.62
N SER A 60 -16.12 -3.41 -4.38
CA SER A 60 -16.51 -2.04 -4.02
C SER A 60 -16.20 -1.72 -2.57
N LEU A 61 -15.95 -0.44 -2.28
CA LEU A 61 -15.87 0.12 -0.94
C LEU A 61 -17.07 1.05 -0.74
N SER A 62 -17.92 0.76 0.25
CA SER A 62 -19.00 1.66 0.66
C SER A 62 -18.67 2.28 2.01
N ARG A 63 -18.33 3.58 1.99
CA ARG A 63 -18.09 4.35 3.23
C ARG A 63 -19.37 4.57 4.03
N GLN A 64 -20.50 4.73 3.36
CA GLN A 64 -21.80 4.94 4.01
C GLN A 64 -22.23 3.72 4.82
N ASN A 65 -22.03 2.52 4.25
CA ASN A 65 -22.43 1.27 4.90
C ASN A 65 -21.28 0.60 5.66
N ASN A 66 -20.12 1.27 5.75
CA ASN A 66 -18.88 0.75 6.32
C ASN A 66 -18.57 -0.69 5.86
N SER A 67 -18.65 -0.93 4.55
CA SER A 67 -18.54 -2.27 3.98
C SER A 67 -17.59 -2.34 2.79
N VAL A 68 -16.98 -3.52 2.61
CA VAL A 68 -16.13 -3.86 1.46
C VAL A 68 -16.69 -5.11 0.81
N ASN A 69 -17.00 -5.03 -0.48
CA ASN A 69 -17.39 -6.19 -1.27
C ASN A 69 -16.13 -6.85 -1.83
N ILE A 70 -15.94 -8.12 -1.43
CA ILE A 70 -14.80 -8.94 -1.80
C ILE A 70 -15.21 -9.82 -2.97
N ALA A 71 -14.80 -9.45 -4.18
CA ALA A 71 -14.97 -10.31 -5.34
C ALA A 71 -13.99 -11.50 -5.30
N GLU A 72 -14.29 -12.55 -6.05
CA GLU A 72 -13.39 -13.69 -6.22
C GLU A 72 -11.97 -13.22 -6.65
N GLY A 73 -10.94 -13.78 -6.01
CA GLY A 73 -9.55 -13.41 -6.27
C GLY A 73 -9.05 -12.15 -5.54
N GLN A 74 -9.91 -11.47 -4.77
CA GLN A 74 -9.45 -10.43 -3.84
C GLN A 74 -8.61 -11.03 -2.69
N ARG A 75 -7.66 -10.21 -2.25
CA ARG A 75 -6.64 -10.57 -1.25
C ARG A 75 -6.73 -9.62 -0.07
N ILE A 76 -6.83 -10.16 1.13
CA ILE A 76 -6.76 -9.40 2.38
C ILE A 76 -5.36 -9.60 2.95
N ARG A 77 -4.55 -8.52 2.98
CA ARG A 77 -3.28 -8.55 3.71
C ARG A 77 -3.55 -8.50 5.20
N VAL A 78 -2.96 -9.42 5.94
CA VAL A 78 -3.00 -9.48 7.40
C VAL A 78 -1.58 -9.33 7.96
N ASN A 79 -1.46 -9.20 9.28
CA ASN A 79 -0.19 -8.91 9.94
C ASN A 79 0.93 -9.91 9.56
N GLY A 80 2.17 -9.43 9.53
CA GLY A 80 3.36 -10.22 9.20
C GLY A 80 3.51 -10.57 7.72
N GLY A 81 2.86 -9.81 6.84
CA GLY A 81 2.99 -9.97 5.39
C GLY A 81 2.17 -11.11 4.79
N HIS A 82 1.36 -11.80 5.60
CA HIS A 82 0.49 -12.87 5.12
C HIS A 82 -0.72 -12.31 4.37
N VAL A 83 -1.29 -13.13 3.50
CA VAL A 83 -2.38 -12.80 2.61
C VAL A 83 -3.44 -13.87 2.69
N LEU A 84 -4.66 -13.47 3.05
CA LEU A 84 -5.85 -14.30 2.98
C LEU A 84 -6.52 -14.12 1.62
N THR A 85 -6.74 -15.21 0.89
CA THR A 85 -7.41 -15.19 -0.41
C THR A 85 -8.71 -15.97 -0.32
N ALA A 86 -9.83 -15.34 -0.61
CA ALA A 86 -11.10 -16.04 -0.74
C ALA A 86 -11.15 -16.75 -2.10
N THR A 87 -11.31 -18.07 -2.07
CA THR A 87 -11.40 -18.94 -3.25
C THR A 87 -12.73 -19.70 -3.23
N ALA A 88 -13.07 -20.36 -4.33
CA ALA A 88 -14.23 -21.25 -4.39
C ALA A 88 -14.18 -22.39 -3.36
N HIS A 89 -12.99 -22.74 -2.85
CA HIS A 89 -12.77 -23.83 -1.91
C HIS A 89 -12.65 -23.37 -0.45
N GLY A 90 -12.63 -22.07 -0.18
CA GLY A 90 -12.52 -21.52 1.17
C GLY A 90 -11.62 -20.29 1.26
N VAL A 91 -10.83 -20.20 2.33
CA VAL A 91 -9.87 -19.11 2.53
C VAL A 91 -8.47 -19.70 2.62
N GLU A 92 -7.59 -19.27 1.73
CA GLU A 92 -6.19 -19.72 1.67
C GLU A 92 -5.26 -18.69 2.29
N VAL A 93 -4.24 -19.14 3.02
CA VAL A 93 -3.18 -18.29 3.58
C VAL A 93 -1.92 -18.43 2.74
N SER A 94 -1.36 -17.31 2.30
CA SER A 94 -0.09 -17.26 1.56
C SER A 94 0.78 -16.09 2.02
N GLY A 95 2.00 -15.99 1.50
CA GLY A 95 2.94 -14.92 1.85
C GLY A 95 3.49 -15.05 3.27
N GLY A 96 4.00 -13.95 3.80
CA GLY A 96 4.75 -13.90 5.05
C GLY A 96 6.10 -13.23 4.84
N ASP A 97 6.40 -12.23 5.65
CA ASP A 97 7.65 -11.48 5.55
C ASP A 97 8.86 -12.34 5.96
N ASN A 98 8.66 -13.28 6.89
CA ASN A 98 9.66 -14.24 7.34
C ASN A 98 9.09 -15.68 7.29
N PRO A 99 9.65 -16.58 6.46
CA PRO A 99 9.17 -17.96 6.35
C PRO A 99 9.38 -18.80 7.62
N TYR A 100 10.21 -18.35 8.56
CA TYR A 100 10.47 -19.02 9.84
C TYR A 100 9.62 -18.47 10.99
N ASP A 101 8.84 -17.40 10.78
CA ASP A 101 7.93 -16.88 11.79
C ASP A 101 6.63 -17.70 11.84
N THR A 102 6.74 -18.84 12.52
CA THR A 102 5.63 -19.78 12.69
C THR A 102 4.48 -19.18 13.50
N GLN A 103 4.75 -18.21 14.38
CA GLN A 103 3.72 -17.56 15.20
C GLN A 103 2.84 -16.63 14.37
N SER A 104 3.45 -15.84 13.49
CA SER A 104 2.73 -15.00 12.54
C SER A 104 1.87 -15.86 11.60
N TYR A 105 2.43 -16.96 11.08
CA TYR A 105 1.70 -17.88 10.22
C TYR A 105 0.48 -18.52 10.93
N VAL A 106 0.65 -19.00 12.16
CA VAL A 106 -0.44 -19.58 12.95
C VAL A 106 -1.55 -18.56 13.23
N LYS A 107 -1.19 -17.29 13.50
CA LYS A 107 -2.20 -16.23 13.66
C LYS A 107 -2.96 -15.98 12.36
N ALA A 108 -2.26 -15.93 11.22
CA ALA A 108 -2.90 -15.77 9.91
C ALA A 108 -3.84 -16.95 9.58
N GLN A 109 -3.45 -18.18 9.90
CA GLN A 109 -4.30 -19.37 9.77
C GLN A 109 -5.57 -19.27 10.61
N ARG A 110 -5.46 -18.90 11.90
CA ARG A 110 -6.64 -18.70 12.75
C ARG A 110 -7.59 -17.62 12.22
N MET A 111 -7.06 -16.56 11.63
CA MET A 111 -7.87 -15.54 10.96
C MET A 111 -8.57 -16.09 9.71
N ALA A 112 -7.88 -16.92 8.93
CA ALA A 112 -8.46 -17.60 7.78
C ALA A 112 -9.61 -18.53 8.18
N ASP A 113 -9.45 -19.31 9.25
CA ASP A 113 -10.48 -20.21 9.78
C ASP A 113 -11.73 -19.44 10.24
N ALA A 114 -11.52 -18.31 10.93
CA ALA A 114 -12.60 -17.44 11.37
C ALA A 114 -13.35 -16.84 10.17
N LEU A 115 -12.62 -16.33 9.18
CA LEU A 115 -13.20 -15.76 7.96
C LEU A 115 -13.96 -16.83 7.16
N ALA A 116 -13.39 -18.02 6.99
CA ALA A 116 -14.05 -19.13 6.31
C ALA A 116 -15.33 -19.54 7.04
N SER A 117 -15.34 -19.53 8.37
CA SER A 117 -16.53 -19.80 9.18
C SER A 117 -17.60 -18.74 9.00
N MET A 118 -17.22 -17.46 8.99
CA MET A 118 -18.15 -16.35 8.71
C MET A 118 -18.77 -16.46 7.31
N LEU A 119 -17.95 -16.77 6.29
CA LEU A 119 -18.43 -16.91 4.91
C LEU A 119 -19.38 -18.10 4.75
N ARG A 120 -19.08 -19.25 5.37
CA ARG A 120 -19.98 -20.40 5.40
C ARG A 120 -21.31 -20.05 6.07
N ASN A 121 -21.28 -19.37 7.22
CA ASN A 121 -22.49 -19.00 7.94
C ASN A 121 -23.33 -17.97 7.15
N ALA A 122 -22.68 -17.01 6.49
CA ALA A 122 -23.36 -16.02 5.65
C ALA A 122 -23.97 -16.64 4.38
N GLY A 123 -23.30 -17.60 3.76
CA GLY A 123 -23.77 -18.29 2.55
C GLY A 123 -24.73 -19.46 2.81
N GLY A 124 -24.86 -19.91 4.07
CA GLY A 124 -25.55 -21.16 4.43
C GLY A 124 -27.07 -21.08 4.55
N THR A 125 -27.63 -20.03 5.15
CA THR A 125 -29.08 -19.65 5.16
C THR A 125 -29.24 -18.55 6.21
N MET A 126 -29.14 -17.28 5.80
CA MET A 126 -29.79 -16.22 6.57
C MET A 126 -31.20 -16.07 6.02
N THR A 127 -32.20 -16.61 6.71
CA THR A 127 -33.58 -16.16 6.48
C THR A 127 -33.62 -14.68 6.87
N THR A 128 -33.68 -13.80 5.87
CA THR A 128 -33.98 -12.39 6.10
C THR A 128 -35.36 -12.31 6.72
N VAL A 129 -35.44 -12.04 8.03
CA VAL A 129 -36.72 -11.73 8.68
C VAL A 129 -36.97 -10.23 8.47
N ALA A 130 -37.73 -9.90 7.43
CA ALA A 130 -38.30 -8.57 7.29
C ALA A 130 -39.44 -8.43 8.31
N HIS A 131 -39.37 -7.42 9.18
CA HIS A 131 -40.51 -7.00 9.97
C HIS A 131 -41.16 -5.82 9.24
N SER A 132 -42.47 -5.93 9.00
CA SER A 132 -43.34 -4.88 8.46
C SER A 132 -43.53 -3.74 9.45
#